data_AF-A0A3N4MMB3-F1
#
_entry.id   AF-A0A3N4MMB3-F1
#
_cell.length_a   1.000
_cell.length_b   1.000
_cell.length_c   1.000
_cell.angle_alpha   90.00
_cell.angle_beta   90.00
_cell.angle_gamma   90.00
#
_symmetry.space_group_name_H-M   'P 1'
#
loop_
_entity.id
_entity.type
_entity.pdbx_description
1 polymer ?
#
loop_
_entity_poly.entity_id
_entity_poly.type
_entity_poly.pdbx_seq_one_letter_code
_entity_poly.pdbx_strand_id
1 'polypeptide(L)'
;MNDITQIITHRRTVKPTSMNGKKVDDATVQELMQLADWAPTHGLTEPWYFVVYGGDKVQEFCTAHAELYKTYTPANLFTEGSYEKLKTQGDLASHVIAICMKRGSNTKIPEIEEIAATACAVENLWLGATAKQLAVYWGSGGMTYHPAMQDYLGLRDEDKVLGFLYLGYTDEAPRTGRRVKPLEEKVKWM
;
A
#
# COMPACT_ATOMS: atom_id res chain seq x y z
N MET A 1 8.83 17.80 9.76
CA MET A 1 8.52 18.54 8.52
C MET A 1 7.03 18.80 8.61
N ASN A 2 6.62 20.04 8.92
CA ASN A 2 5.25 20.29 9.42
C ASN A 2 4.37 21.06 8.42
N ASP A 3 4.95 21.54 7.32
CA ASP A 3 4.19 22.15 6.24
C ASP A 3 3.71 21.08 5.25
N ILE A 4 2.42 21.10 4.91
CA ILE A 4 1.81 20.10 4.03
C ILE A 4 2.39 20.16 2.61
N THR A 5 2.74 21.36 2.12
CA THR A 5 3.36 21.52 0.81
C THR A 5 4.72 20.83 0.77
N GLN A 6 5.52 21.00 1.82
CA GLN A 6 6.79 20.28 1.97
C GLN A 6 6.56 18.77 2.05
N ILE A 7 5.60 18.28 2.84
CA ILE A 7 5.32 16.84 2.96
C ILE A 7 4.97 16.24 1.58
N ILE A 8 4.01 16.83 0.86
CA ILE A 8 3.58 16.36 -0.46
C ILE A 8 4.75 16.35 -1.46
N THR A 9 5.55 17.42 -1.47
CA THR A 9 6.67 17.55 -2.42
C THR A 9 7.88 16.69 -2.04
N HIS A 10 8.04 16.29 -0.77
CA HIS A 10 9.16 15.47 -0.29
C HIS A 10 8.83 13.98 -0.19
N ARG A 11 7.56 13.57 -0.15
CA ARG A 11 7.15 12.17 -0.12
C ARG A 11 7.79 11.37 -1.25
N ARG A 12 8.46 10.26 -0.92
CA ARG A 12 9.06 9.34 -1.90
C ARG A 12 8.66 7.91 -1.64
N THR A 13 8.71 7.13 -2.72
CA THR A 13 8.74 5.68 -2.67
C THR A 13 10.11 5.22 -2.18
N VAL A 14 10.12 4.49 -1.08
CA VAL A 14 11.31 3.83 -0.52
C VAL A 14 11.07 2.34 -0.57
N LYS A 15 11.76 1.63 -1.48
CA LYS A 15 11.56 0.19 -1.67
C LYS A 15 11.84 -0.57 -0.37
N PRO A 16 11.20 -1.73 -0.13
CA PRO A 16 11.42 -2.49 1.10
C PRO A 16 12.89 -2.89 1.31
N THR A 17 13.62 -3.17 0.23
CA THR A 17 15.07 -3.45 0.26
C THR A 17 15.95 -2.26 0.70
N SER A 18 15.39 -1.04 0.69
CA SER A 18 16.06 0.19 1.15
C SER A 18 15.66 0.56 2.58
N MET A 19 14.83 -0.25 3.24
CA MET A 19 14.52 -0.08 4.66
C MET A 19 15.64 -0.65 5.54
N ASN A 20 15.65 -0.35 6.83
CA ASN A 20 16.75 -0.71 7.74
C ASN A 20 16.36 -1.65 8.88
N GLY A 21 15.15 -2.23 8.86
CA GLY A 21 14.70 -3.20 9.87
C GLY A 21 14.32 -2.60 11.23
N LYS A 22 14.52 -1.29 11.46
CA LYS A 22 14.02 -0.63 12.68
C LYS A 22 12.49 -0.70 12.72
N LYS A 23 11.95 -0.99 13.91
CA LYS A 23 10.51 -1.15 14.13
C LYS A 23 9.84 0.19 14.45
N VAL A 24 8.72 0.43 13.80
CA VAL A 24 7.76 1.49 14.07
C VAL A 24 6.87 1.01 15.22
N ASP A 25 6.51 1.90 16.14
CA ASP A 25 5.58 1.55 17.21
C ASP A 25 4.15 1.36 16.67
N ASP A 26 3.42 0.38 17.19
CA ASP A 26 2.06 0.06 16.71
C ASP A 26 1.11 1.24 16.92
N ALA A 27 1.29 2.03 17.98
CA ALA A 27 0.50 3.24 18.17
C ALA A 27 0.73 4.28 17.06
N THR A 28 1.96 4.37 16.55
CA THR A 28 2.25 5.22 15.39
C THR A 28 1.53 4.72 14.14
N VAL A 29 1.47 3.40 13.91
CA VAL A 29 0.72 2.84 12.77
C VAL A 29 -0.78 3.09 12.94
N GLN A 30 -1.30 2.97 14.16
CA GLN A 30 -2.69 3.29 14.48
C GLN A 30 -3.03 4.76 14.17
N GLU A 31 -2.16 5.70 14.53
CA GLU A 31 -2.33 7.11 14.17
C GLU A 31 -2.37 7.32 12.64
N LEU A 32 -1.56 6.57 11.89
CA LEU A 32 -1.61 6.62 10.42
C LEU A 32 -2.91 6.06 9.84
N MET A 33 -3.48 5.01 10.46
CA MET A 33 -4.80 4.49 10.08
C MET A 33 -5.89 5.54 10.33
N GLN A 34 -5.83 6.26 11.45
CA GLN A 34 -6.77 7.35 11.74
C GLN A 34 -6.69 8.45 10.68
N LEU A 35 -5.50 8.77 10.17
CA LEU A 35 -5.36 9.73 9.06
C LEU A 35 -5.96 9.20 7.75
N ALA A 36 -5.81 7.90 7.47
CA ALA A 36 -6.40 7.25 6.30
C ALA A 36 -7.94 7.40 6.31
N ASP A 37 -8.55 7.28 7.49
CA ASP A 37 -10.00 7.33 7.72
C ASP A 37 -10.64 8.68 7.37
N TRP A 38 -9.86 9.76 7.31
CA TRP A 38 -10.31 11.08 6.89
C TRP A 38 -10.35 11.27 5.36
N ALA A 39 -10.30 10.18 4.58
CA ALA A 39 -10.39 10.25 3.13
C ALA A 39 -11.79 10.68 2.65
N PRO A 40 -11.89 11.41 1.53
CA PRO A 40 -13.18 11.70 0.94
C PRO A 40 -13.83 10.41 0.41
N THR A 41 -15.14 10.27 0.62
CA THR A 41 -15.93 9.14 0.13
C THR A 41 -17.31 9.59 -0.34
N HIS A 42 -17.67 9.23 -1.57
CA HIS A 42 -19.00 9.52 -2.12
C HIS A 42 -20.02 8.55 -1.53
N GLY A 43 -21.16 9.07 -1.08
CA GLY A 43 -22.19 8.25 -0.44
C GLY A 43 -21.83 7.78 0.96
N LEU A 44 -20.72 8.28 1.54
CA LEU A 44 -20.21 7.90 2.86
C LEU A 44 -20.05 6.38 3.01
N THR A 45 -19.50 5.72 1.98
CA THR A 45 -19.37 4.26 1.99
C THR A 45 -18.11 3.75 2.68
N GLU A 46 -17.14 4.65 2.94
CA GLU A 46 -15.88 4.36 3.65
C GLU A 46 -15.25 3.01 3.21
N PRO A 47 -14.97 2.84 1.89
CA PRO A 47 -14.75 1.51 1.33
C PRO A 47 -13.36 0.95 1.64
N TRP A 48 -12.47 1.73 2.25
CA TRP A 48 -11.12 1.29 2.60
C TRP A 48 -11.15 0.23 3.71
N TYR A 49 -10.41 -0.85 3.50
CA TYR A 49 -10.21 -1.89 4.50
C TYR A 49 -8.75 -2.28 4.53
N PHE A 50 -8.11 -2.14 5.68
CA PHE A 50 -6.69 -2.38 5.85
C PHE A 50 -6.46 -3.62 6.73
N VAL A 51 -5.63 -4.55 6.26
CA VAL A 51 -5.14 -5.67 7.09
C VAL A 51 -3.70 -5.36 7.46
N VAL A 52 -3.44 -5.09 8.74
CA VAL A 52 -2.13 -4.67 9.25
C VAL A 52 -1.37 -5.87 9.82
N TYR A 53 -0.19 -6.13 9.27
CA TYR A 53 0.74 -7.16 9.72
C TYR A 53 1.94 -6.48 10.39
N GLY A 54 2.18 -6.80 11.67
CA GLY A 54 3.33 -6.33 12.47
C GLY A 54 4.10 -7.50 13.09
N GLY A 55 5.34 -7.25 13.53
CA GLY A 55 6.21 -8.28 14.11
C GLY A 55 6.41 -9.47 13.16
N ASP A 56 6.34 -10.69 13.70
CA ASP A 56 6.55 -11.93 12.93
C ASP A 56 5.50 -12.14 11.82
N LYS A 57 4.33 -11.49 11.94
CA LYS A 57 3.25 -11.58 10.94
C LYS A 57 3.62 -10.97 9.60
N VAL A 58 4.59 -10.05 9.56
CA VAL A 58 5.14 -9.53 8.30
C VAL A 58 5.72 -10.66 7.46
N GLN A 59 6.52 -11.53 8.09
CA GLN A 59 7.19 -12.62 7.38
C GLN A 59 6.25 -13.78 7.06
N GLU A 60 5.28 -14.04 7.94
CA GLU A 60 4.19 -14.98 7.65
C GLU A 60 3.40 -14.55 6.40
N PHE A 61 3.05 -13.26 6.30
CA PHE A 61 2.36 -12.72 5.12
C PHE A 61 3.22 -12.85 3.85
N CYS A 62 4.49 -12.43 3.89
CA CYS A 62 5.35 -12.49 2.71
C CYS A 62 5.58 -13.93 2.22
N THR A 63 5.73 -14.87 3.16
CA THR A 63 5.81 -16.30 2.85
C THR A 63 4.52 -16.80 2.22
N ALA A 64 3.36 -16.48 2.80
CA ALA A 64 2.07 -16.87 2.24
C ALA A 64 1.85 -16.30 0.82
N HIS A 65 2.21 -15.04 0.60
CA HIS A 65 2.14 -14.41 -0.73
C HIS A 65 3.02 -15.12 -1.76
N ALA A 66 4.22 -15.54 -1.37
CA ALA A 66 5.12 -16.32 -2.22
C ALA A 66 4.58 -17.72 -2.51
N GLU A 67 4.00 -18.41 -1.52
CA GLU A 67 3.39 -19.74 -1.73
C GLU A 67 2.16 -19.68 -2.64
N LEU A 68 1.32 -18.64 -2.51
CA LEU A 68 0.24 -18.38 -3.45
C LEU A 68 0.80 -18.17 -4.87
N TYR A 69 1.87 -17.38 -5.02
CA TYR A 69 2.52 -17.20 -6.32
C TYR A 69 3.02 -18.50 -6.91
N LYS A 70 3.71 -19.33 -6.12
CA LYS A 70 4.21 -20.65 -6.55
C LYS A 70 3.08 -21.60 -6.96
N THR A 71 1.96 -21.57 -6.24
CA THR A 71 0.83 -22.48 -6.44
C THR A 71 0.04 -22.13 -7.70
N TYR A 72 -0.24 -20.84 -7.91
CA TYR A 72 -1.19 -20.40 -8.94
C TYR A 72 -0.53 -19.82 -10.19
N THR A 73 0.78 -19.56 -10.19
CA THR A 73 1.46 -19.10 -11.41
C THR A 73 1.74 -20.29 -12.33
N PRO A 74 1.33 -20.23 -13.61
CA PRO A 74 1.65 -21.27 -14.58
C PRO A 74 3.16 -21.53 -14.66
N ALA A 75 3.58 -22.79 -14.81
CA ALA A 75 4.99 -23.17 -14.75
C ALA A 75 5.88 -22.43 -15.77
N ASN A 76 5.35 -22.05 -16.93
CA ASN A 76 6.06 -21.29 -17.95
C ASN A 76 6.21 -19.79 -17.63
N LEU A 77 5.48 -19.27 -16.65
CA LEU A 77 5.54 -17.89 -16.16
C LEU A 77 6.17 -17.79 -14.76
N PHE A 78 6.31 -18.92 -14.06
CA PHE A 78 6.93 -18.98 -12.75
C PHE A 78 8.43 -18.67 -12.85
N THR A 79 8.92 -17.84 -11.93
CA THR A 79 10.35 -17.60 -11.76
C THR A 79 10.72 -17.68 -10.29
N GLU A 80 11.80 -18.41 -9.99
CA GLU A 80 12.32 -18.54 -8.63
C GLU A 80 12.67 -17.17 -8.03
N GLY A 81 13.22 -16.27 -8.85
CA GLY A 81 13.54 -14.91 -8.41
C GLY A 81 12.32 -14.09 -7.98
N SER A 82 11.14 -14.30 -8.58
CA SER A 82 9.92 -13.62 -8.14
C SER A 82 9.37 -14.23 -6.85
N TYR A 83 9.45 -15.55 -6.70
CA TYR A 83 9.08 -16.25 -5.47
C TYR A 83 9.93 -15.78 -4.29
N GLU A 84 11.26 -15.84 -4.42
CA GLU A 84 12.19 -15.41 -3.36
C GLU A 84 12.05 -13.92 -3.05
N LYS A 85 11.83 -13.09 -4.09
CA LYS A 85 11.56 -11.67 -3.88
C LYS A 85 10.30 -11.45 -3.05
N LEU A 86 9.18 -12.12 -3.35
CA LEU A 86 7.93 -11.97 -2.57
C LEU A 86 8.14 -12.41 -1.12
N LYS A 87 8.82 -13.54 -0.94
CA LYS A 87 9.09 -14.14 0.38
C LYS A 87 9.94 -13.26 1.29
N THR A 88 10.93 -12.56 0.73
CA THR A 88 11.90 -11.74 1.48
C THR A 88 11.59 -10.24 1.45
N GLN A 89 10.54 -9.82 0.73
CA GLN A 89 10.24 -8.40 0.58
C GLN A 89 9.94 -7.71 1.92
N GLY A 90 9.48 -8.45 2.92
CA GLY A 90 9.16 -7.94 4.26
C GLY A 90 10.34 -7.90 5.25
N ASP A 91 11.50 -8.47 4.93
CA ASP A 91 12.59 -8.72 5.90
C ASP A 91 13.05 -7.46 6.64
N LEU A 92 13.10 -6.33 5.93
CA LEU A 92 13.55 -5.04 6.45
C LEU A 92 12.38 -4.07 6.75
N ALA A 93 11.15 -4.50 6.51
CA ALA A 93 9.96 -3.72 6.83
C ALA A 93 9.61 -3.85 8.32
N SER A 94 9.01 -2.80 8.85
CA SER A 94 8.38 -2.86 10.17
C SER A 94 7.01 -3.49 10.10
N HIS A 95 6.20 -3.06 9.13
CA HIS A 95 4.84 -3.50 8.92
C HIS A 95 4.55 -3.70 7.44
N VAL A 96 3.59 -4.59 7.16
CA VAL A 96 2.93 -4.71 5.87
C VAL A 96 1.45 -4.45 6.05
N ILE A 97 0.85 -3.69 5.15
CA ILE A 97 -0.58 -3.34 5.21
C ILE A 97 -1.22 -3.70 3.89
N ALA A 98 -2.10 -4.69 3.88
CA ALA A 98 -2.90 -5.00 2.70
C ALA A 98 -3.95 -3.90 2.49
N ILE A 99 -3.94 -3.30 1.31
CA ILE A 99 -4.91 -2.29 0.90
C ILE A 99 -6.05 -3.02 0.21
N CYS A 100 -7.19 -3.08 0.88
CA CYS A 100 -8.41 -3.66 0.32
C CYS A 100 -9.47 -2.57 0.15
N MET A 101 -10.34 -2.75 -0.83
CA MET A 101 -11.59 -2.04 -0.96
C MET A 101 -12.71 -3.05 -0.71
N LYS A 102 -13.60 -2.77 0.24
CA LYS A 102 -14.80 -3.59 0.48
C LYS A 102 -16.03 -2.90 -0.07
N ARG A 103 -16.80 -3.60 -0.90
CA ARG A 103 -18.02 -3.07 -1.50
C ARG A 103 -19.15 -3.02 -0.48
N GLY A 104 -19.81 -1.88 -0.35
CA GLY A 104 -21.07 -1.79 0.36
C GLY A 104 -22.24 -2.43 -0.39
N SER A 105 -23.43 -2.43 0.23
CA SER A 105 -24.69 -2.80 -0.43
C SER A 105 -25.25 -1.70 -1.35
N ASN A 106 -24.71 -0.49 -1.29
CA ASN A 106 -25.15 0.63 -2.10
C ASN A 106 -24.61 0.54 -3.53
N THR A 107 -25.35 -0.14 -4.39
CA THR A 107 -24.98 -0.35 -5.81
C THR A 107 -25.00 0.92 -6.66
N LYS A 108 -25.48 2.05 -6.13
CA LYS A 108 -25.45 3.34 -6.85
C LYS A 108 -24.06 3.94 -6.92
N ILE A 109 -23.14 3.55 -6.04
CA ILE A 109 -21.76 4.04 -6.05
C ILE A 109 -20.92 3.18 -6.99
N PRO A 110 -20.40 3.73 -8.10
CA PRO A 110 -19.52 3.01 -9.02
C PRO A 110 -18.27 2.48 -8.32
N GLU A 111 -17.78 1.31 -8.74
CA GLU A 111 -16.55 0.71 -8.22
C GLU A 111 -15.34 1.64 -8.30
N ILE A 112 -15.23 2.38 -9.40
CA ILE A 112 -14.12 3.31 -9.62
C ILE A 112 -14.08 4.43 -8.57
N GLU A 113 -15.23 4.88 -8.06
CA GLU A 113 -15.29 5.91 -7.02
C GLU A 113 -14.82 5.38 -5.67
N GLU A 114 -15.14 4.12 -5.36
CA GLU A 114 -14.67 3.47 -4.14
C GLU A 114 -13.17 3.15 -4.19
N ILE A 115 -12.66 2.73 -5.36
CA ILE A 115 -11.21 2.59 -5.59
C ILE A 115 -10.51 3.94 -5.40
N ALA A 116 -11.08 5.03 -5.93
CA ALA A 116 -10.51 6.37 -5.78
C ALA A 116 -10.52 6.84 -4.31
N ALA A 117 -11.60 6.59 -3.57
CA ALA A 117 -11.69 6.88 -2.15
C ALA A 117 -10.62 6.11 -1.33
N THR A 118 -10.47 4.80 -1.58
CA THR A 118 -9.42 3.99 -0.93
C THR A 118 -8.01 4.47 -1.30
N ALA A 119 -7.78 4.89 -2.55
CA ALA A 119 -6.50 5.48 -2.95
C ALA A 119 -6.20 6.80 -2.21
N CYS A 120 -7.22 7.62 -1.95
CA CYS A 120 -7.06 8.82 -1.12
C CYS A 120 -6.73 8.48 0.33
N ALA A 121 -7.35 7.44 0.91
CA ALA A 121 -7.02 6.94 2.25
C ALA A 121 -5.55 6.51 2.35
N VAL A 122 -5.05 5.83 1.32
CA VAL A 122 -3.63 5.47 1.24
C VAL A 122 -2.71 6.69 1.12
N GLU A 123 -3.07 7.70 0.33
CA GLU A 123 -2.24 8.92 0.24
C GLU A 123 -2.25 9.70 1.56
N ASN A 124 -3.38 9.82 2.27
CA ASN A 124 -3.45 10.44 3.59
C ASN A 124 -2.49 9.76 4.59
N LEU A 125 -2.56 8.42 4.65
CA LEU A 125 -1.63 7.59 5.43
C LEU A 125 -0.18 7.89 5.06
N TRP A 126 0.15 7.88 3.77
CA TRP A 126 1.52 8.06 3.28
C TRP A 126 2.05 9.47 3.59
N LEU A 127 1.22 10.51 3.46
CA LEU A 127 1.58 11.87 3.85
C LEU A 127 1.84 11.95 5.37
N GLY A 128 1.00 11.33 6.18
CA GLY A 128 1.22 11.20 7.63
C GLY A 128 2.52 10.46 7.97
N ALA A 129 2.81 9.37 7.27
CA ALA A 129 4.03 8.59 7.43
C ALA A 129 5.26 9.45 7.08
N THR A 130 5.17 10.22 6.00
CA THR A 130 6.24 11.15 5.57
C THR A 130 6.47 12.25 6.62
N ALA A 131 5.41 12.81 7.21
CA ALA A 131 5.52 13.80 8.28
C ALA A 131 6.27 13.24 9.50
N LYS A 132 6.10 11.94 9.77
CA LYS A 132 6.78 11.17 10.82
C LYS A 132 8.12 10.55 10.39
N GLN A 133 8.63 10.92 9.21
CA GLN A 133 9.92 10.45 8.65
C GLN A 133 9.98 8.92 8.42
N LEU A 134 8.83 8.31 8.10
CA LEU A 134 8.74 6.89 7.79
C LEU A 134 8.93 6.63 6.29
N ALA A 135 9.57 5.50 6.00
CA ALA A 135 9.70 4.94 4.66
C ALA A 135 8.43 4.17 4.30
N VAL A 136 7.92 4.40 3.09
CA VAL A 136 6.73 3.71 2.58
C VAL A 136 6.94 3.27 1.12
N TYR A 137 6.42 2.09 0.80
CA TYR A 137 6.30 1.57 -0.54
C TYR A 137 4.93 0.94 -0.77
N TRP A 138 4.19 1.44 -1.77
CA TRP A 138 3.02 0.73 -2.31
C TRP A 138 3.45 -0.13 -3.49
N GLY A 139 3.25 -1.45 -3.38
CA GLY A 139 3.40 -2.40 -4.49
C GLY A 139 2.11 -3.19 -4.75
N SER A 140 1.86 -3.50 -6.03
CA SER A 140 0.73 -4.32 -6.48
C SER A 140 1.17 -5.56 -7.30
N GLY A 141 2.37 -6.07 -7.03
CA GLY A 141 2.95 -7.21 -7.76
C GLY A 141 2.49 -8.57 -7.23
N GLY A 142 3.01 -9.65 -7.84
CA GLY A 142 2.69 -11.01 -7.44
C GLY A 142 1.18 -11.31 -7.54
N MET A 143 0.63 -11.89 -6.48
CA MET A 143 -0.77 -12.30 -6.41
C MET A 143 -1.78 -11.19 -6.09
N THR A 144 -1.38 -9.91 -6.08
CA THR A 144 -2.25 -8.79 -5.64
C THR A 144 -3.64 -8.87 -6.27
N TYR A 145 -3.74 -9.00 -7.58
CA TYR A 145 -5.03 -9.01 -8.29
C TYR A 145 -5.59 -10.41 -8.57
N HIS A 146 -4.96 -11.45 -8.03
CA HIS A 146 -5.40 -12.82 -8.24
C HIS A 146 -6.47 -13.21 -7.19
N PRO A 147 -7.53 -13.94 -7.56
CA PRO A 147 -8.59 -14.35 -6.62
C PRO A 147 -8.08 -15.04 -5.36
N ALA A 148 -7.05 -15.89 -5.49
CA ALA A 148 -6.43 -16.55 -4.34
C ALA A 148 -5.91 -15.60 -3.24
N MET A 149 -5.54 -14.35 -3.58
CA MET A 149 -5.18 -13.35 -2.56
C MET A 149 -6.44 -12.74 -1.90
N GLN A 150 -7.54 -12.58 -2.63
CA GLN A 150 -8.83 -12.19 -2.04
C GLN A 150 -9.28 -13.25 -1.03
N ASP A 151 -9.22 -14.53 -1.42
CA ASP A 151 -9.56 -15.66 -0.56
C ASP A 151 -8.69 -15.68 0.70
N TYR A 152 -7.37 -15.51 0.55
CA TYR A 152 -6.43 -15.44 1.68
C TYR A 152 -6.75 -14.31 2.66
N LEU A 153 -7.22 -13.17 2.16
CA LEU A 153 -7.60 -12.00 2.97
C LEU A 153 -9.06 -12.05 3.48
N GLY A 154 -9.82 -13.10 3.16
CA GLY A 154 -11.22 -13.24 3.56
C GLY A 154 -12.13 -12.19 2.93
N LEU A 155 -11.84 -11.81 1.68
CA LEU A 155 -12.61 -10.85 0.89
C LEU A 155 -13.65 -11.57 0.04
N ARG A 156 -14.73 -10.87 -0.31
CA ARG A 156 -15.74 -11.38 -1.26
C ARG A 156 -15.32 -11.09 -2.70
N ASP A 157 -15.99 -11.72 -3.66
CA ASP A 157 -15.74 -11.57 -5.10
C ASP A 157 -15.81 -10.10 -5.58
N GLU A 158 -16.72 -9.32 -4.99
CA GLU A 158 -16.90 -7.90 -5.33
C GLU A 158 -15.85 -6.98 -4.70
N ASP A 159 -15.20 -7.42 -3.61
CA ASP A 159 -14.15 -6.67 -2.93
C ASP A 159 -12.85 -6.71 -3.77
N LYS A 160 -11.94 -5.74 -3.56
CA LYS A 160 -10.69 -5.64 -4.33
C LYS A 160 -9.48 -5.58 -3.42
N VAL A 161 -8.39 -6.18 -3.84
CA VAL A 161 -7.06 -5.94 -3.27
C VAL A 161 -6.34 -4.96 -4.20
N LEU A 162 -5.95 -3.81 -3.67
CA LEU A 162 -5.30 -2.73 -4.45
C LEU A 162 -3.78 -2.73 -4.31
N GLY A 163 -3.24 -3.59 -3.43
CA GLY A 163 -1.80 -3.74 -3.20
C GLY A 163 -1.46 -3.83 -1.74
N PHE A 164 -0.18 -3.65 -1.46
CA PHE A 164 0.40 -3.75 -0.13
C PHE A 164 1.30 -2.53 0.13
N LEU A 165 1.14 -1.91 1.30
CA LEU A 165 2.08 -0.94 1.82
C LEU A 165 3.11 -1.65 2.68
N TYR A 166 4.37 -1.43 2.37
CA TYR A 166 5.47 -1.76 3.27
C TYR A 166 5.84 -0.46 3.98
N LEU A 167 5.94 -0.50 5.30
CA LEU A 167 6.22 0.63 6.17
C LEU A 167 7.44 0.31 7.04
N GLY A 168 8.33 1.28 7.23
CA GLY A 168 9.50 1.13 8.11
C GLY A 168 10.32 2.41 8.20
N TYR A 169 11.58 2.28 8.55
CA TYR A 169 12.57 3.35 8.48
C TYR A 169 13.60 3.08 7.39
N THR A 170 14.27 4.14 6.93
CA THR A 170 15.40 4.06 6.01
C THR A 170 16.50 5.00 6.47
N ASP A 171 17.75 4.64 6.21
CA ASP A 171 18.90 5.53 6.40
C ASP A 171 19.32 6.20 5.07
N GLU A 172 18.58 5.95 3.98
CA GLU A 172 18.83 6.64 2.71
C GLU A 172 18.53 8.14 2.83
N ALA A 173 19.40 8.95 2.24
CA ALA A 173 19.15 10.38 2.13
C ALA A 173 17.88 10.67 1.30
N PRO A 174 17.09 11.70 1.67
CA PRO A 174 15.91 12.09 0.90
C PRO A 174 16.26 12.37 -0.57
N ARG A 175 15.51 11.76 -1.48
CA ARG A 175 15.71 11.94 -2.92
C ARG A 175 14.93 13.15 -3.42
N THR A 176 15.56 13.97 -4.27
CA THR A 176 14.88 15.08 -4.94
C THR A 176 13.74 14.56 -5.81
N GLY A 177 12.61 15.27 -5.75
CA GLY A 177 11.41 14.89 -6.48
C GLY A 177 11.53 15.22 -7.94
N ARG A 178 11.00 14.35 -8.78
CA ARG A 178 10.94 14.59 -10.22
C ARG A 178 9.55 14.26 -10.76
N ARG A 179 9.13 15.01 -11.77
CA ARG A 179 8.04 14.64 -12.69
C ARG A 179 8.63 14.58 -14.09
N VAL A 180 8.16 13.61 -14.89
CA VAL A 180 8.68 13.37 -16.24
C VAL A 180 8.21 14.46 -17.20
N LYS A 181 6.90 14.71 -17.20
CA LYS A 181 6.25 15.75 -17.99
C LYS A 181 6.00 17.00 -17.14
N PRO A 182 6.12 18.20 -17.71
CA PRO A 182 5.79 19.46 -17.05
C PRO A 182 4.27 19.55 -16.75
N LEU A 183 3.84 20.55 -15.98
CA LEU A 183 2.45 20.66 -15.49
C LEU A 183 1.49 21.06 -16.62
N GLU A 184 1.97 21.88 -17.54
CA GLU A 184 1.26 22.49 -18.67
C GLU A 184 0.75 21.43 -19.65
N GLU A 185 1.42 20.28 -19.74
CA GLU A 185 0.94 19.13 -20.52
C GLU A 185 -0.23 18.38 -19.87
N LYS A 186 -0.54 18.67 -18.60
CA LYS A 186 -1.54 17.95 -17.79
C LYS A 186 -2.72 18.83 -17.38
N VAL A 187 -2.64 20.13 -17.64
CA VAL A 187 -3.65 21.12 -17.23
C VAL A 187 -3.99 22.01 -18.41
N LYS A 188 -5.28 22.11 -18.72
CA LYS A 188 -5.81 23.05 -19.70
C LYS A 188 -6.82 23.96 -19.00
N TRP A 189 -6.53 25.26 -18.99
CA TRP A 189 -7.49 26.28 -18.57
C TRP A 189 -8.43 26.58 -19.74
N MET A 190 -9.73 26.66 -19.44
CA MET A 190 -10.80 26.97 -20.40
C MET A 190 -11.48 28.26 -20.00
#